data_AF-A0A133UIN8-F1
#
_entry.id   AF-A0A133UIN8-F1
#
_cell.length_a   1.000
_cell.length_b   1.000
_cell.length_c   1.000
_cell.angle_alpha   90.00
_cell.angle_beta   90.00
_cell.angle_gamma   90.00
#
_symmetry.space_group_name_H-M   'P 1'
#
loop_
_entity.id
_entity.type
_entity.pdbx_description
1 polymer ?
#
loop_
_entity_poly.entity_id
_entity_poly.type
_entity_poly.pdbx_seq_one_letter_code
_entity_poly.pdbx_strand_id
1 'polypeptide(L)'
;EFIVHSDFSGSRKFLDLGNISEAQFTPKWKQYLNNRKSHLALNWRFDVSASGTNVLAFYSKEDRVFSKMMWVPKAFGKEESKILSLWFNSSLNLLQILIERYPTRGAWLEIFKYIYEEMMVVNPDKISNNQKEKLLEIFEETREVQFPSLWKQLAMNCKRKYFSKKEIEEISKIFDEFKSVLEKDFDPRRRIDEAILSVLEIENKEKILDKLYPGLLKEIAILKRMMS
;
A
#
# COMPACT_ATOMS: atom_id res chain seq x y z
N GLU A 1 13.71 5.20 -23.64
CA GLU A 1 15.03 4.69 -23.19
C GLU A 1 14.78 3.38 -22.47
N PHE A 2 15.42 2.29 -22.92
CA PHE A 2 15.29 0.95 -22.34
C PHE A 2 16.67 0.52 -21.82
N ILE A 3 16.72 -0.16 -20.68
CA ILE A 3 17.97 -0.63 -20.07
C ILE A 3 17.88 -2.15 -19.94
N VAL A 4 18.78 -2.87 -20.61
CA VAL A 4 18.92 -4.33 -20.48
C VAL A 4 20.16 -4.62 -19.63
N HIS A 5 19.96 -5.20 -18.46
CA HIS A 5 21.03 -5.45 -17.48
C HIS A 5 21.81 -6.75 -17.75
N SER A 6 21.12 -7.76 -18.27
CA SER A 6 21.66 -9.08 -18.55
C SER A 6 20.91 -9.69 -19.73
N ASP A 7 21.58 -10.56 -20.45
CA ASP A 7 20.97 -11.33 -21.52
C ASP A 7 19.81 -12.20 -20.99
N PHE A 8 18.80 -12.45 -21.82
CA PHE A 8 17.62 -13.25 -21.48
C PHE A 8 17.05 -13.95 -22.71
N SER A 9 16.25 -15.00 -22.51
CA SER A 9 15.60 -15.70 -23.62
C SER A 9 14.71 -14.74 -24.42
N GLY A 10 15.08 -14.48 -25.68
CA GLY A 10 14.38 -13.53 -26.55
C GLY A 10 14.94 -12.10 -26.54
N SER A 11 16.05 -11.85 -25.86
CA SER A 11 16.75 -10.54 -25.85
C SER A 11 17.05 -10.03 -27.26
N ARG A 12 17.51 -10.89 -28.16
CA ARG A 12 17.83 -10.52 -29.55
C ARG A 12 16.58 -9.99 -30.28
N LYS A 13 15.46 -10.71 -30.17
CA LYS A 13 14.17 -10.26 -30.71
C LYS A 13 13.71 -8.95 -30.09
N PHE A 14 13.91 -8.76 -28.78
CA PHE A 14 13.59 -7.51 -28.09
C PHE A 14 14.44 -6.33 -28.60
N LEU A 15 15.75 -6.54 -28.78
CA LEU A 15 16.67 -5.55 -29.31
C LEU A 15 16.36 -5.21 -30.78
N ASP A 16 16.09 -6.23 -31.61
CA ASP A 16 15.69 -6.09 -33.01
C ASP A 16 14.41 -5.25 -33.14
N LEU A 17 13.38 -5.53 -32.30
CA LEU A 17 12.14 -4.73 -32.26
C LEU A 17 12.38 -3.27 -31.86
N GLY A 18 13.42 -3.01 -31.07
CA GLY A 18 13.82 -1.67 -30.67
C GLY A 18 14.77 -0.98 -31.64
N ASN A 19 15.16 -1.61 -32.76
CA ASN A 19 16.26 -1.19 -33.63
C ASN A 19 17.57 -0.92 -32.85
N ILE A 20 17.84 -1.73 -31.83
CA ILE A 20 19.04 -1.63 -30.99
C ILE A 20 20.04 -2.68 -31.47
N SER A 21 21.15 -2.24 -32.09
CA SER A 21 22.15 -3.15 -32.65
C SER A 21 22.95 -3.91 -31.60
N GLU A 22 23.08 -3.36 -30.39
CA GLU A 22 23.83 -3.97 -29.30
C GLU A 22 23.28 -3.51 -27.94
N ALA A 23 23.05 -4.45 -27.02
CA ALA A 23 22.63 -4.10 -25.67
C ALA A 23 23.77 -3.37 -24.95
N GLN A 24 23.50 -2.16 -24.46
CA GLN A 24 24.47 -1.37 -23.69
C GLN A 24 24.60 -1.93 -22.26
N PHE A 25 25.29 -3.06 -22.12
CA PHE A 25 25.65 -3.66 -20.84
C PHE A 25 26.81 -2.90 -20.18
N THR A 26 26.60 -1.63 -19.86
CA THR A 26 27.67 -0.83 -19.23
C THR A 26 27.70 -1.09 -17.72
N PRO A 27 28.90 -1.13 -17.10
CA PRO A 27 29.03 -1.18 -15.64
C PRO A 27 28.26 -0.05 -14.93
N LYS A 28 28.17 1.12 -15.58
CA LYS A 28 27.38 2.27 -15.11
C LYS A 28 25.89 1.94 -14.97
N TRP A 29 25.30 1.26 -15.95
CA TRP A 29 23.90 0.83 -15.88
C TRP A 29 23.67 -0.25 -14.83
N LYS A 30 24.61 -1.18 -14.68
CA LYS A 30 24.57 -2.18 -13.61
C LYS A 30 24.58 -1.53 -12.22
N GLN A 31 25.45 -0.56 -12.01
CA GLN A 31 25.49 0.21 -10.76
C GLN A 31 24.21 1.04 -10.57
N TYR A 32 23.72 1.70 -11.62
CA TYR A 32 22.46 2.47 -11.58
C TYR A 32 21.27 1.60 -11.15
N LEU A 33 21.13 0.40 -11.71
CA LEU A 33 20.04 -0.52 -11.38
C LEU A 33 20.21 -1.10 -9.98
N ASN A 34 21.42 -1.53 -9.59
CA ASN A 34 21.69 -2.02 -8.25
C ASN A 34 21.34 -0.97 -7.18
N ASN A 35 21.63 0.31 -7.44
CA ASN A 35 21.27 1.41 -6.55
C ASN A 35 19.76 1.69 -6.45
N ARG A 36 18.92 0.97 -7.23
CA ARG A 36 17.46 1.12 -7.31
C ARG A 36 16.72 -0.19 -7.00
N LYS A 37 17.44 -1.23 -6.59
CA LYS A 37 16.79 -2.45 -6.12
C LYS A 37 16.30 -2.27 -4.69
N SER A 38 15.17 -2.89 -4.39
CA SER A 38 14.68 -3.07 -3.02
C SER A 38 13.80 -4.31 -2.95
N HIS A 39 13.53 -4.74 -1.72
CA HIS A 39 12.45 -5.68 -1.42
C HIS A 39 11.10 -4.97 -1.25
N LEU A 40 11.07 -3.65 -1.06
CA LEU A 40 9.87 -2.86 -0.79
C LEU A 40 9.61 -1.84 -1.91
N ALA A 41 8.34 -1.74 -2.31
CA ALA A 41 7.85 -0.70 -3.22
C ALA A 41 6.58 -0.05 -2.68
N LEU A 42 6.46 1.26 -2.87
CA LEU A 42 5.33 2.07 -2.43
C LEU A 42 4.67 2.70 -3.66
N ASN A 43 3.34 2.68 -3.74
CA ASN A 43 2.62 3.31 -4.84
C ASN A 43 2.88 4.83 -4.88
N TRP A 44 3.24 5.37 -6.04
CA TRP A 44 3.32 6.83 -6.24
C TRP A 44 1.94 7.41 -6.58
N ARG A 45 1.24 6.81 -7.55
CA ARG A 45 -0.03 7.32 -8.08
C ARG A 45 -1.07 6.22 -8.12
N PHE A 46 -2.25 6.49 -7.58
CA PHE A 46 -3.33 5.51 -7.52
C PHE A 46 -4.69 6.17 -7.28
N ASP A 47 -5.77 5.51 -7.71
CA ASP A 47 -7.13 5.84 -7.28
C ASP A 47 -7.45 5.06 -5.99
N VAL A 48 -7.55 5.75 -4.86
CA VAL A 48 -7.81 5.12 -3.54
C VAL A 48 -9.18 4.42 -3.47
N SER A 49 -10.09 4.77 -4.37
CA SER A 49 -11.46 4.25 -4.45
C SER A 49 -11.66 3.16 -5.51
N ALA A 50 -10.66 2.91 -6.36
CA ALA A 50 -10.79 1.96 -7.46
C ALA A 50 -10.90 0.50 -6.97
N SER A 51 -11.61 -0.32 -7.76
CA SER A 51 -11.74 -1.76 -7.50
C SER A 51 -10.40 -2.52 -7.54
N GLY A 52 -9.43 -2.01 -8.31
CA GLY A 52 -8.08 -2.58 -8.43
C GLY A 52 -7.06 -2.02 -7.44
N THR A 53 -7.44 -1.12 -6.53
CA THR A 53 -6.53 -0.62 -5.49
C THR A 53 -6.78 -1.41 -4.21
N ASN A 54 -6.00 -2.47 -4.01
CA ASN A 54 -6.15 -3.41 -2.91
C ASN A 54 -5.14 -3.13 -1.78
N VAL A 55 -3.89 -2.85 -2.13
CA VAL A 55 -2.79 -2.53 -1.20
C VAL A 55 -1.95 -1.37 -1.75
N LEU A 56 -1.22 -0.69 -0.87
CA LEU A 56 -0.44 0.52 -1.17
C LEU A 56 1.06 0.28 -1.22
N ALA A 57 1.53 -0.79 -0.59
CA ALA A 57 2.91 -1.22 -0.58
C ALA A 57 3.06 -2.71 -0.93
N PHE A 58 4.18 -3.05 -1.54
CA PHE A 58 4.45 -4.39 -2.07
C PHE A 58 5.81 -4.89 -1.59
N TYR A 59 5.84 -6.15 -1.17
CA TYR A 59 7.07 -6.87 -0.86
C TYR A 59 7.44 -7.80 -2.01
N SER A 60 8.74 -7.93 -2.26
CA SER A 60 9.32 -8.91 -3.17
C SER A 60 10.39 -9.72 -2.45
N LYS A 61 10.31 -11.05 -2.50
CA LYS A 61 11.34 -11.95 -1.95
C LYS A 61 12.71 -11.69 -2.59
N GLU A 62 12.71 -11.45 -3.90
CA GLU A 62 13.90 -11.09 -4.67
C GLU A 62 14.09 -9.58 -4.68
N ASP A 63 15.34 -9.16 -4.48
CA ASP A 63 15.73 -7.75 -4.55
C ASP A 63 15.65 -7.28 -6.01
N ARG A 64 14.79 -6.29 -6.30
CA ARG A 64 14.45 -5.94 -7.68
C ARG A 64 14.19 -4.47 -7.90
N VAL A 65 14.29 -4.07 -9.17
CA VAL A 65 13.84 -2.76 -9.63
C VAL A 65 12.33 -2.81 -9.88
N PHE A 66 11.62 -1.80 -9.39
CA PHE A 66 10.19 -1.64 -9.60
C PHE A 66 9.89 -0.66 -10.74
N SER A 67 8.63 -0.66 -11.20
CA SER A 67 8.20 0.25 -12.25
C SER A 67 8.32 1.72 -11.81
N LYS A 68 8.35 2.64 -12.79
CA LYS A 68 8.37 4.09 -12.53
C LYS A 68 7.15 4.62 -11.75
N MET A 69 6.11 3.81 -11.58
CA MET A 69 4.91 4.16 -10.83
C MET A 69 5.06 3.91 -9.32
N MET A 70 6.24 3.47 -8.88
CA MET A 70 6.53 3.14 -7.49
C MET A 70 7.71 3.95 -6.97
N TRP A 71 7.64 4.33 -5.69
CA TRP A 71 8.80 4.73 -4.92
C TRP A 71 9.47 3.51 -4.32
N VAL A 72 10.80 3.54 -4.32
CA VAL A 72 11.63 2.43 -3.87
C VAL A 72 12.50 2.92 -2.72
N PRO A 73 12.02 2.80 -1.47
CA PRO A 73 12.85 3.11 -0.32
C PRO A 73 14.06 2.16 -0.27
N LYS A 74 15.23 2.75 -0.03
CA LYS A 74 16.49 2.01 0.00
C LYS A 74 16.77 1.49 1.41
N ALA A 75 17.72 0.56 1.47
CA ALA A 75 18.45 0.19 2.68
C ALA A 75 17.67 -0.62 3.74
N PHE A 76 16.57 -1.28 3.35
CA PHE A 76 15.91 -2.23 4.23
C PHE A 76 16.25 -3.66 3.85
N GLY A 77 16.65 -4.46 4.85
CA GLY A 77 16.78 -5.90 4.69
C GLY A 77 15.42 -6.56 4.45
N LYS A 78 15.42 -7.88 4.31
CA LYS A 78 14.19 -8.63 3.99
C LYS A 78 13.14 -8.49 5.09
N GLU A 79 13.55 -8.59 6.35
CA GLU A 79 12.63 -8.53 7.49
C GLU A 79 12.09 -7.10 7.67
N GLU A 80 12.95 -6.10 7.59
CA GLU A 80 12.58 -4.69 7.71
C GLU A 80 11.60 -4.32 6.59
N SER A 81 11.82 -4.81 5.38
CA SER A 81 10.92 -4.59 4.24
C SER A 81 9.55 -5.23 4.43
N LYS A 82 9.46 -6.41 5.08
CA LYS A 82 8.19 -7.04 5.44
C LYS A 82 7.45 -6.18 6.46
N ILE A 83 8.12 -5.79 7.53
CA ILE A 83 7.54 -4.95 8.61
C ILE A 83 7.03 -3.62 8.06
N LEU A 84 7.85 -2.94 7.25
CA LEU A 84 7.46 -1.67 6.64
C LEU A 84 6.33 -1.85 5.63
N SER A 85 6.27 -2.97 4.90
CA SER A 85 5.13 -3.25 4.02
C SER A 85 3.80 -3.33 4.80
N LEU A 86 3.81 -3.87 6.03
CA LEU A 86 2.64 -3.86 6.90
C LEU A 86 2.29 -2.43 7.35
N TRP A 87 3.29 -1.63 7.75
CA TRP A 87 3.08 -0.23 8.10
C TRP A 87 2.40 0.54 6.97
N PHE A 88 2.97 0.49 5.76
CA PHE A 88 2.46 1.24 4.62
C PHE A 88 1.10 0.74 4.12
N ASN A 89 0.73 -0.51 4.41
CA ASN A 89 -0.59 -1.07 4.13
C ASN A 89 -1.61 -0.91 5.27
N SER A 90 -1.20 -0.35 6.41
CA SER A 90 -2.09 -0.09 7.53
C SER A 90 -3.04 1.09 7.30
N SER A 91 -4.15 1.11 8.02
CA SER A 91 -5.10 2.21 8.07
C SER A 91 -4.52 3.48 8.69
N LEU A 92 -3.50 3.37 9.54
CA LEU A 92 -2.78 4.54 10.06
C LEU A 92 -1.97 5.22 8.96
N ASN A 93 -1.28 4.44 8.12
CA ASN A 93 -0.60 5.01 6.97
C ASN A 93 -1.59 5.56 5.93
N LEU A 94 -2.73 4.90 5.73
CA LEU A 94 -3.80 5.44 4.89
C LEU A 94 -4.32 6.79 5.41
N LEU A 95 -4.42 6.96 6.73
CA LEU A 95 -4.78 8.25 7.34
C LEU A 95 -3.73 9.32 7.01
N GLN A 96 -2.43 9.03 7.19
CA GLN A 96 -1.35 9.96 6.81
C GLN A 96 -1.44 10.33 5.33
N ILE A 97 -1.64 9.34 4.45
CA ILE A 97 -1.83 9.56 3.01
C ILE A 97 -2.98 10.51 2.75
N LEU A 98 -4.13 10.31 3.41
CA LEU A 98 -5.27 11.20 3.18
C LEU A 98 -5.02 12.62 3.71
N ILE A 99 -4.23 12.80 4.77
CA ILE A 99 -3.88 14.12 5.29
C ILE A 99 -2.87 14.83 4.38
N GLU A 100 -1.82 14.13 3.99
CA GLU A 100 -0.61 14.71 3.36
C GLU A 100 -0.61 14.63 1.82
N ARG A 101 -1.59 13.94 1.21
CA ARG A 101 -1.68 13.76 -0.25
C ARG A 101 -1.51 15.10 -0.98
N TYR A 102 -0.87 15.05 -2.15
CA TYR A 102 -1.03 16.14 -3.11
C TYR A 102 -2.41 15.98 -3.78
N PRO A 103 -3.37 16.91 -3.54
CA PRO A 103 -4.71 16.77 -4.09
C PRO A 103 -4.65 16.96 -5.61
N THR A 104 -5.14 15.97 -6.37
CA THR A 104 -5.29 16.10 -7.81
C THR A 104 -6.77 16.21 -8.19
N ARG A 105 -7.43 15.10 -8.53
CA ARG A 105 -8.87 15.05 -8.85
C ARG A 105 -9.57 13.95 -8.05
N GLY A 106 -10.32 14.37 -7.04
CA GLY A 106 -11.13 13.47 -6.21
C GLY A 106 -10.28 12.36 -5.59
N ALA A 107 -10.63 11.10 -5.87
CA ALA A 107 -9.96 9.92 -5.31
C ALA A 107 -8.63 9.55 -6.01
N TRP A 108 -8.25 10.23 -7.09
CA TRP A 108 -6.91 10.07 -7.68
C TRP A 108 -5.87 10.80 -6.82
N LEU A 109 -4.92 10.06 -6.28
CA LEU A 109 -3.92 10.57 -5.35
C LEU A 109 -2.51 10.48 -5.95
N GLU A 110 -1.68 11.49 -5.66
CA GLU A 110 -0.24 11.45 -5.88
C GLU A 110 0.49 11.68 -4.56
N ILE A 111 1.45 10.80 -4.25
CA ILE A 111 2.33 10.94 -3.09
C ILE A 111 3.75 11.14 -3.58
N PHE A 112 4.23 12.38 -3.61
CA PHE A 112 5.60 12.69 -4.03
C PHE A 112 6.63 12.17 -3.03
N LYS A 113 7.87 11.98 -3.49
CA LYS A 113 8.98 11.49 -2.66
C LYS A 113 9.15 12.29 -1.37
N TYR A 114 9.09 13.63 -1.45
CA TYR A 114 9.26 14.49 -0.28
C TYR A 114 8.13 14.29 0.75
N ILE A 115 6.92 13.89 0.33
CA ILE A 115 5.83 13.58 1.25
C ILE A 115 6.16 12.31 2.03
N TYR A 116 6.65 11.26 1.35
CA TYR A 116 7.10 10.04 2.02
C TYR A 116 8.28 10.26 2.96
N GLU A 117 9.13 11.25 2.71
CA GLU A 117 10.26 11.60 3.58
C GLU A 117 9.83 12.25 4.90
N GLU A 118 8.66 12.89 4.93
CA GLU A 118 8.09 13.53 6.13
C GLU A 118 7.07 12.64 6.87
N MET A 119 6.53 11.61 6.21
CA MET A 119 5.60 10.68 6.84
C MET A 119 6.26 9.87 7.95
N MET A 120 5.51 9.66 9.03
CA MET A 120 5.96 8.78 10.10
C MET A 120 5.97 7.33 9.65
N VAL A 121 6.96 6.57 10.13
CA VAL A 121 7.10 5.14 9.94
C VAL A 121 7.51 4.46 11.24
N VAL A 122 7.09 3.19 11.41
CA VAL A 122 7.70 2.33 12.43
C VAL A 122 9.17 2.18 12.10
N ASN A 123 10.04 2.37 13.09
CA ASN A 123 11.47 2.09 12.96
C ASN A 123 11.73 0.61 13.33
N PRO A 124 12.06 -0.27 12.36
CA PRO A 124 12.26 -1.70 12.64
C PRO A 124 13.42 -1.99 13.59
N ASP A 125 14.38 -1.08 13.73
CA ASP A 125 15.55 -1.24 14.61
C ASP A 125 15.25 -0.86 16.07
N LYS A 126 14.11 -0.22 16.33
CA LYS A 126 13.70 0.27 17.66
C LYS A 126 12.56 -0.53 18.29
N ILE A 127 11.95 -1.45 17.57
CA ILE A 127 10.91 -2.32 18.13
C ILE A 127 11.55 -3.50 18.85
N SER A 128 10.88 -4.03 19.88
CA SER A 128 11.37 -5.21 20.60
C SER A 128 11.38 -6.45 19.71
N ASN A 129 12.23 -7.44 20.04
CA ASN A 129 12.28 -8.71 19.30
C ASN A 129 10.92 -9.42 19.24
N ASN A 130 10.15 -9.40 20.33
CA ASN A 130 8.79 -9.96 20.37
C ASN A 130 7.83 -9.23 19.40
N GLN A 131 7.88 -7.90 19.36
CA GLN A 131 7.11 -7.13 18.37
C GLN A 131 7.56 -7.44 16.94
N LYS A 132 8.87 -7.56 16.70
CA LYS A 132 9.45 -7.92 15.40
C LYS A 132 8.94 -9.28 14.94
N GLU A 133 9.05 -10.30 15.78
CA GLU A 133 8.56 -11.65 15.51
C GLU A 133 7.06 -11.65 15.22
N LYS A 134 6.26 -10.92 16.01
CA LYS A 134 4.82 -10.84 15.79
C LYS A 134 4.45 -10.19 14.46
N LEU A 135 5.14 -9.12 14.08
CA LEU A 135 4.92 -8.48 12.77
C LEU A 135 5.33 -9.40 11.61
N LEU A 136 6.44 -10.14 11.76
CA LEU A 136 6.88 -11.10 10.75
C LEU A 136 5.88 -12.25 10.60
N GLU A 137 5.35 -12.78 11.71
CA GLU A 137 4.29 -13.80 11.69
C GLU A 137 3.05 -13.29 10.93
N ILE A 138 2.58 -12.09 11.26
CA ILE A 138 1.40 -11.48 10.61
C ILE A 138 1.65 -11.24 9.12
N PHE A 139 2.86 -10.84 8.74
CA PHE A 139 3.23 -10.73 7.33
C PHE A 139 3.09 -12.09 6.63
N GLU A 140 3.64 -13.16 7.22
CA GLU A 140 3.57 -14.50 6.63
C GLU A 140 2.13 -15.01 6.48
N GLU A 141 1.27 -14.74 7.45
CA GLU A 141 -0.14 -15.13 7.42
C GLU A 141 -0.95 -14.35 6.37
N THR A 142 -0.58 -13.09 6.11
CA THR A 142 -1.38 -12.19 5.25
C THR A 142 -0.85 -12.09 3.82
N ARG A 143 0.42 -12.45 3.55
CA ARG A 143 1.07 -12.20 2.25
C ARG A 143 0.40 -12.88 1.03
N GLU A 144 -0.26 -14.03 1.24
CA GLU A 144 -0.92 -14.79 0.17
C GLU A 144 -2.43 -14.49 0.07
N VAL A 145 -2.96 -13.63 0.95
CA VAL A 145 -4.38 -13.30 0.96
C VAL A 145 -4.71 -12.43 -0.24
N GLN A 146 -5.81 -12.75 -0.94
CA GLN A 146 -6.39 -11.85 -1.94
C GLN A 146 -7.18 -10.74 -1.24
N PHE A 147 -6.57 -9.57 -1.11
CA PHE A 147 -7.23 -8.41 -0.53
C PHE A 147 -8.33 -7.87 -1.47
N PRO A 148 -9.55 -7.59 -0.99
CA PRO A 148 -10.53 -6.79 -1.72
C PRO A 148 -10.03 -5.36 -1.98
N SER A 149 -10.79 -4.54 -2.70
CA SER A 149 -10.45 -3.12 -2.83
C SER A 149 -10.38 -2.43 -1.47
N LEU A 150 -9.60 -1.37 -1.36
CA LEU A 150 -9.30 -0.71 -0.08
C LEU A 150 -10.57 -0.22 0.64
N TRP A 151 -11.50 0.40 -0.08
CA TRP A 151 -12.78 0.83 0.49
C TRP A 151 -13.61 -0.37 1.00
N LYS A 152 -13.53 -1.51 0.31
CA LYS A 152 -14.27 -2.74 0.65
C LYS A 152 -13.71 -3.37 1.91
N GLN A 153 -12.39 -3.41 2.06
CA GLN A 153 -11.72 -3.85 3.30
C GLN A 153 -12.15 -3.01 4.51
N LEU A 154 -12.23 -1.68 4.35
CA LEU A 154 -12.70 -0.77 5.40
C LEU A 154 -14.17 -1.03 5.72
N ALA A 155 -15.03 -1.12 4.71
CA ALA A 155 -16.46 -1.38 4.88
C ALA A 155 -16.74 -2.72 5.59
N MET A 156 -16.00 -3.79 5.26
CA MET A 156 -16.15 -5.10 5.90
C MET A 156 -15.88 -5.04 7.40
N ASN A 157 -14.92 -4.23 7.84
CA ASN A 157 -14.57 -4.07 9.26
C ASN A 157 -15.33 -2.92 9.96
N CYS A 158 -16.23 -2.24 9.27
CA CYS A 158 -17.05 -1.18 9.86
C CYS A 158 -18.26 -1.75 10.61
N LYS A 159 -18.60 -1.17 11.76
CA LYS A 159 -19.87 -1.43 12.46
C LYS A 159 -20.95 -0.44 11.99
N ARG A 160 -22.15 -0.93 11.69
CA ARG A 160 -23.28 -0.15 11.15
C ARG A 160 -23.71 1.00 12.06
N LYS A 161 -23.52 0.87 13.38
CA LYS A 161 -23.79 1.92 14.37
C LYS A 161 -23.05 3.24 14.11
N TYR A 162 -21.97 3.24 13.32
CA TYR A 162 -21.21 4.44 12.94
C TYR A 162 -21.74 5.18 11.71
N PHE A 163 -22.86 4.72 11.15
CA PHE A 163 -23.51 5.31 9.99
C PHE A 163 -24.97 5.60 10.28
N SER A 164 -25.41 6.80 9.90
CA SER A 164 -26.82 7.12 9.73
C SER A 164 -27.40 6.42 8.51
N LYS A 165 -28.73 6.28 8.45
CA LYS A 165 -29.43 5.73 7.29
C LYS A 165 -29.08 6.49 6.00
N LYS A 166 -29.03 7.83 6.08
CA LYS A 166 -28.66 8.71 4.97
C LYS A 166 -27.23 8.45 4.47
N GLU A 167 -26.25 8.35 5.37
CA GLU A 167 -24.87 8.03 4.98
C GLU A 167 -24.77 6.67 4.30
N ILE A 168 -25.49 5.66 4.80
CA ILE A 168 -25.52 4.34 4.15
C ILE A 168 -26.03 4.46 2.72
N GLU A 169 -27.15 5.16 2.51
CA GLU A 169 -27.72 5.37 1.19
C GLU A 169 -26.79 6.13 0.25
N GLU A 170 -26.14 7.19 0.74
CA GLU A 170 -25.20 7.99 -0.05
C GLU A 170 -23.98 7.17 -0.48
N ILE A 171 -23.35 6.43 0.44
CA ILE A 171 -22.21 5.57 0.12
C ILE A 171 -22.62 4.44 -0.83
N SER A 172 -23.84 3.90 -0.70
CA SER A 172 -24.34 2.85 -1.60
C SER A 172 -24.57 3.30 -3.03
N LYS A 173 -24.78 4.60 -3.26
CA LYS A 173 -24.85 5.17 -4.62
C LYS A 173 -23.47 5.30 -5.27
N ILE A 174 -22.41 5.27 -4.46
CA ILE A 174 -21.02 5.42 -4.89
C ILE A 174 -20.36 4.05 -5.06
N PHE A 175 -20.66 3.13 -4.14
CA PHE A 175 -20.11 1.78 -4.12
C PHE A 175 -21.26 0.76 -4.08
N ASP A 176 -21.56 0.16 -5.23
CA ASP A 176 -22.71 -0.73 -5.42
C ASP A 176 -22.78 -1.87 -4.41
N GLU A 177 -21.62 -2.44 -4.05
CA GLU A 177 -21.56 -3.58 -3.13
C GLU A 177 -21.59 -3.18 -1.64
N PHE A 178 -21.57 -1.88 -1.30
CA PHE A 178 -21.35 -1.40 0.08
C PHE A 178 -22.30 -2.03 1.10
N LYS A 179 -23.61 -2.00 0.86
CA LYS A 179 -24.61 -2.61 1.78
C LYS A 179 -24.37 -4.09 1.99
N SER A 180 -23.91 -4.79 0.95
CA SER A 180 -23.69 -6.23 0.98
C SER A 180 -22.41 -6.62 1.70
N VAL A 181 -21.45 -5.70 1.84
CA VAL A 181 -20.15 -6.00 2.48
C VAL A 181 -19.98 -5.40 3.87
N LEU A 182 -20.80 -4.43 4.25
CA LEU A 182 -20.77 -3.83 5.58
C LEU A 182 -20.92 -4.90 6.67
N GLU A 183 -20.06 -4.87 7.70
CA GLU A 183 -20.05 -5.81 8.83
C GLU A 183 -19.74 -7.28 8.48
N LYS A 184 -19.08 -7.55 7.33
CA LYS A 184 -18.69 -8.93 6.96
C LYS A 184 -17.41 -9.44 7.62
N ASP A 185 -16.70 -8.59 8.35
CA ASP A 185 -15.37 -8.81 8.90
C ASP A 185 -14.31 -9.16 7.84
N PHE A 186 -13.18 -8.46 7.85
CA PHE A 186 -12.03 -8.80 7.02
C PHE A 186 -10.79 -8.80 7.91
N ASP A 187 -10.58 -9.96 8.53
CA ASP A 187 -9.54 -10.22 9.54
C ASP A 187 -8.12 -9.81 9.12
N PRO A 188 -7.63 -10.07 7.89
CA PRO A 188 -6.26 -9.70 7.49
C PRO A 188 -5.95 -8.22 7.69
N ARG A 189 -6.88 -7.34 7.30
CA ARG A 189 -6.73 -5.89 7.53
C ARG A 189 -6.68 -5.56 9.01
N ARG A 190 -7.62 -6.12 9.77
CA ARG A 190 -7.75 -5.83 11.20
C ARG A 190 -6.53 -6.29 11.97
N ARG A 191 -5.97 -7.46 11.66
CA ARG A 191 -4.73 -7.98 12.26
C ARG A 191 -3.53 -7.09 11.98
N ILE A 192 -3.37 -6.62 10.73
CA ILE A 192 -2.32 -5.67 10.38
C ILE A 192 -2.44 -4.41 11.24
N ASP A 193 -3.64 -3.82 11.29
CA ASP A 193 -3.86 -2.58 12.01
C ASP A 193 -3.70 -2.72 13.53
N GLU A 194 -4.19 -3.80 14.13
CA GLU A 194 -4.00 -4.11 15.54
C GLU A 194 -2.53 -4.37 15.90
N ALA A 195 -1.77 -5.02 15.02
CA ALA A 195 -0.34 -5.22 15.21
C ALA A 195 0.43 -3.91 15.19
N ILE A 196 0.14 -3.04 14.22
CA ILE A 196 0.76 -1.72 14.16
C ILE A 196 0.41 -0.89 15.40
N LEU A 197 -0.86 -0.86 15.84
CA LEU A 197 -1.24 -0.17 17.07
C LEU A 197 -0.54 -0.76 18.31
N SER A 198 -0.28 -2.07 18.33
CA SER A 198 0.48 -2.75 19.40
C SER A 198 1.94 -2.31 19.43
N VAL A 199 2.56 -2.13 18.27
CA VAL A 199 3.93 -1.64 18.15
C VAL A 199 4.05 -0.20 18.65
N LEU A 200 3.02 0.62 18.38
CA LEU A 200 2.94 1.99 18.86
C LEU A 200 2.50 2.11 20.33
N GLU A 201 2.34 0.99 21.04
CA GLU A 201 1.90 0.94 22.44
C GLU A 201 0.55 1.64 22.68
N ILE A 202 -0.31 1.66 21.65
CA ILE A 202 -1.61 2.30 21.73
C ILE A 202 -2.61 1.37 22.41
N GLU A 203 -3.16 1.83 23.53
CA GLU A 203 -4.27 1.19 24.22
C GLU A 203 -5.61 1.41 23.51
N ASN A 204 -6.64 0.63 23.87
CA ASN A 204 -8.00 0.78 23.31
C ASN A 204 -8.09 0.64 21.78
N LYS A 205 -7.28 -0.26 21.20
CA LYS A 205 -7.15 -0.51 19.76
C LYS A 205 -8.50 -0.66 19.07
N GLU A 206 -9.39 -1.48 19.64
CA GLU A 206 -10.73 -1.69 19.08
C GLU A 206 -11.51 -0.38 18.93
N LYS A 207 -11.52 0.47 19.96
CA LYS A 207 -12.23 1.75 19.94
C LYS A 207 -11.66 2.71 18.87
N ILE A 208 -10.36 2.66 18.64
CA ILE A 208 -9.69 3.46 17.61
C ILE A 208 -10.09 2.96 16.23
N LEU A 209 -9.96 1.66 15.96
CA LEU A 209 -10.28 1.07 14.67
C LEU A 209 -11.77 1.21 14.32
N ASP A 210 -12.65 1.01 15.30
CA ASP A 210 -14.10 1.22 15.18
C ASP A 210 -14.47 2.63 14.69
N LYS A 211 -13.63 3.63 14.99
CA LYS A 211 -13.83 5.02 14.53
C LYS A 211 -13.05 5.32 13.26
N LEU A 212 -11.84 4.76 13.13
CA LEU A 212 -10.94 5.01 12.03
C LEU A 212 -11.51 4.47 10.71
N TYR A 213 -12.00 3.23 10.68
CA TYR A 213 -12.50 2.64 9.43
C TYR A 213 -13.68 3.40 8.83
N PRO A 214 -14.73 3.76 9.61
CA PRO A 214 -15.82 4.57 9.08
C PRO A 214 -15.34 5.96 8.61
N GLY A 215 -14.41 6.58 9.33
CA GLY A 215 -13.86 7.89 8.95
C GLY A 215 -13.12 7.85 7.60
N LEU A 216 -12.22 6.89 7.44
CA LEU A 216 -11.47 6.68 6.20
C LEU A 216 -12.41 6.33 5.03
N LEU A 217 -13.40 5.45 5.26
CA LEU A 217 -14.36 5.07 4.23
C LEU A 217 -15.20 6.27 3.76
N LYS A 218 -15.66 7.11 4.69
CA LYS A 218 -16.43 8.32 4.38
C LYS A 218 -15.59 9.31 3.57
N GLU A 219 -14.33 9.53 3.93
CA GLU A 219 -13.41 10.38 3.15
C GLU A 219 -13.21 9.82 1.74
N ILE A 220 -12.95 8.52 1.58
CA ILE A 220 -12.81 7.88 0.27
C ILE A 220 -14.09 8.03 -0.56
N ALA A 221 -15.28 7.89 0.05
CA ALA A 221 -16.55 8.08 -0.64
C ALA A 221 -16.73 9.54 -1.10
N ILE A 222 -16.39 10.52 -0.25
CA ILE A 222 -16.42 11.95 -0.62
C ILE A 222 -15.50 12.20 -1.81
N LEU A 223 -14.28 11.67 -1.77
CA LEU A 223 -13.31 11.82 -2.85
C LEU A 223 -13.79 11.18 -4.16
N LYS A 224 -14.42 10.01 -4.11
CA LYS A 224 -15.01 9.38 -5.30
C LYS A 224 -16.11 10.26 -5.88
N ARG A 225 -17.00 10.78 -5.05
CA ARG A 225 -18.12 11.65 -5.47
C ARG A 225 -17.64 12.95 -6.13
N MET A 226 -16.46 13.45 -5.78
CA MET A 226 -15.87 14.63 -6.44
C MET A 226 -15.36 14.34 -7.86
N MET A 227 -15.27 13.07 -8.27
CA MET A 227 -14.84 12.70 -9.62
C MET A 227 -16.00 12.64 -10.62
N SER A 228 -17.21 12.33 -10.12
CA SER A 228 -18.49 12.21 -10.84
C SER A 228 -19.20 13.55 -10.97
#